data_AF-A0A2B0LSY4-F1
#
_entry.id   AF-A0A2B0LSY4-F1
#
_cell.length_a   1.000
_cell.length_b   1.000
_cell.length_c   1.000
_cell.angle_alpha   90.00
_cell.angle_beta   90.00
_cell.angle_gamma   90.00
#
_symmetry.space_group_name_H-M   'P 1'
#
loop_
_entity.id
_entity.type
_entity.pdbx_description
1 polymer ?
#
loop_
_entity_poly.entity_id
_entity_poly.type
_entity_poly.pdbx_seq_one_letter_code
_entity_poly.pdbx_strand_id
1 'polypeptide(L)'
;MANGRMTLSKRGEEILHQVMIELDMKEKRPNALRIAFAKGLREYNGVPEKKERKASKFVIPSGVIAKGEEYLLFKHLIINKVGKSLDGKEIDEFMLLFIEEGLEIMEQEISSMSNLDNYLLTLASKHK
;
A
#
# COMPACT_ATOMS: atom_id res chain seq x y z
N MET A 1 -22.36 -0.62 -8.60
CA MET A 1 -21.53 -1.82 -8.87
C MET A 1 -20.21 -1.31 -9.42
N ALA A 2 -19.15 -1.32 -8.60
CA ALA A 2 -17.85 -0.75 -8.98
C ALA A 2 -17.02 -1.84 -9.68
N ASN A 3 -16.95 -1.78 -11.01
CA ASN A 3 -16.01 -2.55 -11.84
C ASN A 3 -14.67 -1.81 -11.96
N GLY A 4 -14.24 -1.13 -10.89
CA GLY A 4 -13.05 -0.30 -10.87
C GLY A 4 -11.80 -1.16 -10.96
N ARG A 5 -11.17 -1.22 -12.14
CA ARG A 5 -9.79 -1.67 -12.29
C ARG A 5 -8.90 -0.55 -11.78
N MET A 6 -8.22 -0.77 -10.65
CA MET A 6 -7.27 0.19 -10.09
C MET A 6 -5.88 -0.12 -10.66
N THR A 7 -5.11 0.90 -11.03
CA THR A 7 -3.77 0.69 -11.60
C THR A 7 -2.75 1.30 -10.66
N LEU A 8 -1.79 0.50 -10.18
CA LEU A 8 -0.69 1.03 -9.36
C LEU A 8 0.19 1.95 -10.19
N SER A 9 0.83 2.89 -9.53
CA SER A 9 1.97 3.58 -10.13
C SER A 9 3.12 2.61 -10.39
N LYS A 10 4.00 2.95 -11.33
CA LYS A 10 5.22 2.16 -11.58
C LYS A 10 6.06 2.02 -10.30
N ARG A 11 6.17 3.11 -9.54
CA ARG A 11 6.87 3.13 -8.26
C ARG A 11 6.19 2.22 -7.23
N GLY A 12 4.87 2.28 -7.13
CA GLY A 12 4.08 1.42 -6.26
C GLY A 12 4.24 -0.07 -6.61
N GLU A 13 4.30 -0.42 -7.90
CA GLU A 13 4.57 -1.79 -8.34
C GLU A 13 5.97 -2.27 -7.93
N GLU A 14 6.99 -1.44 -8.10
CA GLU A 14 8.37 -1.73 -7.67
C GLU A 14 8.44 -1.97 -6.16
N ILE A 15 7.82 -1.08 -5.37
CA ILE A 15 7.77 -1.20 -3.91
C ILE A 15 7.00 -2.46 -3.50
N LEU A 16 5.87 -2.75 -4.14
CA LEU A 16 5.08 -3.96 -3.84
C LEU A 16 5.93 -5.22 -4.05
N HIS A 17 6.71 -5.29 -5.13
CA HIS A 17 7.61 -6.42 -5.36
C HIS A 17 8.68 -6.54 -4.27
N GLN A 18 9.30 -5.42 -3.88
CA GLN A 18 10.27 -5.41 -2.78
C GLN A 18 9.63 -5.90 -1.47
N VAL A 19 8.49 -5.32 -1.08
CA VAL A 19 7.73 -5.71 0.12
C VAL A 19 7.38 -7.20 0.10
N MET A 20 6.96 -7.73 -1.06
CA MET A 20 6.63 -9.15 -1.20
C MET A 20 7.86 -10.06 -1.05
N ILE A 21 9.04 -9.61 -1.46
CA ILE A 21 10.29 -10.37 -1.31
C ILE A 21 10.72 -10.36 0.16
N GLU A 22 10.79 -9.17 0.76
CA GLU A 22 11.32 -8.96 2.11
C GLU A 22 10.44 -9.57 3.21
N LEU A 23 9.11 -9.58 3.01
CA LEU A 23 8.17 -10.18 3.95
C LEU A 23 7.77 -11.61 3.59
N ASP A 24 8.49 -12.26 2.66
CA ASP A 24 8.23 -13.62 2.16
C ASP A 24 6.75 -13.86 1.76
N MET A 25 6.17 -12.88 1.05
CA MET A 25 4.79 -12.88 0.58
C MET A 25 4.69 -13.16 -0.93
N LYS A 26 5.64 -13.90 -1.51
CA LYS A 26 5.77 -14.11 -2.97
C LYS A 26 4.48 -14.59 -3.66
N GLU A 27 3.67 -15.39 -2.98
CA GLU A 27 2.37 -15.89 -3.49
C GLU A 27 1.14 -15.21 -2.85
N LYS A 28 1.36 -14.22 -1.98
CA LYS A 28 0.32 -13.56 -1.16
C LYS A 28 0.16 -12.09 -1.50
N ARG A 29 0.26 -11.75 -2.79
CA ARG A 29 0.07 -10.37 -3.30
C ARG A 29 -1.23 -9.70 -2.81
N PRO A 30 -2.40 -10.36 -2.78
CA PRO A 30 -3.61 -9.78 -2.19
C PRO A 30 -3.41 -9.34 -0.74
N ASN A 31 -2.70 -10.14 0.05
CA ASN A 31 -2.44 -9.83 1.44
C ASN A 31 -1.46 -8.66 1.57
N ALA A 32 -0.43 -8.60 0.74
CA ALA A 32 0.49 -7.46 0.70
C ALA A 32 -0.24 -6.14 0.40
N LEU A 33 -1.17 -6.14 -0.56
CA LEU A 33 -2.01 -4.98 -0.87
C LEU A 33 -2.97 -4.62 0.28
N ARG A 34 -3.55 -5.60 0.96
CA ARG A 34 -4.40 -5.38 2.14
C ARG A 34 -3.62 -4.78 3.31
N ILE A 35 -2.39 -5.25 3.53
CA ILE A 35 -1.50 -4.71 4.55
C ILE A 35 -1.13 -3.27 4.19
N ALA A 36 -0.76 -3.01 2.93
CA ALA A 36 -0.48 -1.66 2.46
C ALA A 36 -1.69 -0.73 2.65
N PHE A 37 -2.90 -1.16 2.27
CA PHE A 37 -4.12 -0.39 2.52
C PHE A 37 -4.30 -0.07 4.01
N ALA A 38 -4.20 -1.08 4.89
CA ALA A 38 -4.35 -0.89 6.33
C ALA A 38 -3.27 0.03 6.91
N LYS A 39 -2.03 -0.10 6.46
CA LYS A 39 -0.89 0.78 6.79
C LYS A 39 -1.20 2.22 6.41
N GLY A 40 -1.54 2.47 5.15
CA GLY A 40 -1.83 3.83 4.68
C GLY A 40 -3.04 4.42 5.37
N LEU A 41 -4.11 3.66 5.55
CA LEU A 41 -5.31 4.12 6.25
C LEU A 41 -5.04 4.47 7.72
N ARG A 42 -4.14 3.76 8.40
CA ARG A 42 -3.82 4.02 9.81
C ARG A 42 -2.81 5.15 9.98
N GLU A 43 -1.67 5.05 9.30
CA GLU A 43 -0.47 5.85 9.57
C GLU A 43 -0.43 7.15 8.76
N TYR A 44 -1.15 7.25 7.64
CA TYR A 44 -1.19 8.50 6.88
C TYR A 44 -2.07 9.53 7.60
N ASN A 45 -1.45 10.61 8.09
CA ASN A 45 -2.14 11.71 8.76
C ASN A 45 -2.70 12.69 7.73
N GLY A 46 -3.91 12.42 7.25
CA GLY A 46 -4.63 13.31 6.34
C GLY A 46 -5.42 12.57 5.27
N VAL A 47 -5.80 13.32 4.24
CA VAL A 47 -6.44 12.81 3.02
C VAL A 47 -5.34 12.72 1.96
N PRO A 48 -5.01 11.52 1.48
CA PRO A 48 -3.99 11.36 0.45
C PRO A 48 -4.31 12.23 -0.77
N GLU A 49 -3.31 12.96 -1.26
CA GLU A 49 -3.45 13.75 -2.48
C GLU A 49 -3.13 12.92 -3.73
N LYS A 50 -3.80 13.27 -4.83
CA LYS A 50 -3.59 12.63 -6.13
C LYS A 50 -2.26 13.13 -6.72
N LYS A 51 -1.16 12.43 -6.42
CA LYS A 51 0.15 12.70 -7.03
C LYS A 51 0.11 12.28 -8.51
N GLU A 52 0.68 13.08 -9.42
CA GLU A 52 0.89 12.66 -10.81
C GLU A 52 1.95 11.56 -10.85
N ARG A 53 1.50 10.31 -10.86
CA ARG A 53 2.38 9.14 -10.95
C ARG A 53 2.26 8.50 -12.32
N LYS A 54 3.38 8.04 -12.90
CA LYS A 54 3.35 7.22 -14.12
C LYS A 54 2.61 5.92 -13.82
N ALA A 55 1.46 5.73 -14.47
CA ALA A 55 0.68 4.50 -14.36
C ALA A 55 1.53 3.30 -14.81
N SER A 56 1.50 2.23 -14.03
CA SER A 56 2.09 0.96 -14.43
C SER A 56 1.18 0.22 -15.42
N LYS A 57 1.64 -0.92 -15.94
CA LYS A 57 0.77 -1.87 -16.65
C LYS A 57 -0.02 -2.75 -15.68
N PHE A 58 0.22 -2.62 -14.38
CA PHE A 58 -0.31 -3.51 -13.36
C PHE A 58 -1.69 -3.04 -12.87
N VAL A 59 -2.68 -3.90 -13.11
CA VAL A 59 -4.07 -3.66 -12.73
C VAL A 59 -4.43 -4.53 -11.54
N ILE A 60 -4.88 -3.89 -10.46
CA ILE A 60 -5.50 -4.55 -9.31
C ILE A 60 -7.00 -4.72 -9.59
N PRO A 61 -7.51 -5.97 -9.63
CA PRO A 61 -8.94 -6.21 -9.66
C PRO A 61 -9.58 -5.80 -8.33
N SER A 62 -10.74 -5.14 -8.39
CA SER A 62 -11.47 -4.58 -7.24
C SER A 62 -11.73 -5.60 -6.12
N GLY A 63 -11.94 -6.87 -6.49
CA GLY A 63 -12.16 -7.95 -5.52
C GLY A 63 -10.91 -8.52 -4.85
N VAL A 64 -9.71 -8.07 -5.20
CA VAL A 64 -8.47 -8.59 -4.57
C VAL A 64 -8.22 -7.92 -3.22
N ILE A 65 -8.63 -6.66 -3.07
CA ILE A 65 -8.39 -5.88 -1.85
C ILE A 65 -9.50 -6.09 -0.82
N ALA A 66 -10.77 -6.07 -1.26
CA ALA A 66 -11.92 -6.29 -0.39
C ALA A 66 -13.12 -6.84 -1.18
N LYS A 67 -13.90 -7.74 -0.57
CA LYS A 67 -15.16 -8.24 -1.16
C LYS A 67 -16.31 -8.16 -0.15
N GLY A 68 -17.52 -7.92 -0.65
CA GLY A 68 -18.74 -7.97 0.17
C GLY A 68 -18.69 -7.02 1.36
N GLU A 69 -18.77 -7.57 2.57
CA GLU A 69 -18.77 -6.81 3.83
C GLU A 69 -17.45 -6.07 4.09
N GLU A 70 -16.31 -6.63 3.68
CA GLU A 70 -15.00 -5.95 3.83
C GLU A 70 -14.96 -4.64 3.04
N TYR A 71 -15.55 -4.63 1.85
CA TYR A 71 -15.62 -3.43 1.02
C TYR A 71 -16.50 -2.36 1.69
N LEU A 72 -17.62 -2.77 2.30
CA LEU A 72 -18.50 -1.85 3.03
C LEU A 72 -17.77 -1.25 4.24
N LEU A 73 -17.03 -2.06 4.99
CA LEU A 73 -16.19 -1.61 6.09
C LEU A 73 -15.15 -0.60 5.62
N PHE A 74 -14.39 -0.92 4.56
CA PHE A 74 -13.36 -0.02 4.03
C PHE A 74 -13.95 1.30 3.54
N LYS A 75 -15.11 1.24 2.87
CA LYS A 75 -15.86 2.43 2.48
C LYS A 75 -16.17 3.33 3.69
N HIS A 76 -16.70 2.76 4.77
CA HIS A 76 -17.02 3.54 5.97
C HIS A 76 -15.78 4.16 6.61
N LEU A 77 -14.67 3.43 6.68
CA LEU A 77 -13.42 3.94 7.24
C LEU A 77 -12.86 5.10 6.40
N ILE A 78 -12.88 4.98 5.08
CA ILE A 78 -12.43 6.04 4.17
C ILE A 78 -13.31 7.27 4.31
N ILE A 79 -14.65 7.12 4.29
CA ILE A 79 -15.58 8.25 4.45
C ILE A 79 -15.33 8.98 5.78
N ASN A 80 -15.15 8.23 6.87
CA ASN A 80 -14.85 8.81 8.17
C ASN A 80 -13.53 9.59 8.15
N LYS A 81 -12.48 9.03 7.53
CA LYS A 81 -11.17 9.66 7.44
C LYS A 81 -11.13 10.90 6.54
N VAL A 82 -11.88 10.88 5.43
CA VAL A 82 -11.95 12.02 4.49
C VAL A 82 -12.95 13.07 4.95
N GLY A 83 -13.92 12.72 5.81
CA GLY A 83 -14.90 13.65 6.36
C GLY A 83 -15.95 14.15 5.37
N LYS A 84 -16.10 13.48 4.21
CA LYS A 84 -17.09 13.82 3.18
C LYS A 84 -17.74 12.57 2.60
N SER A 85 -18.95 12.73 2.06
CA SER A 85 -19.62 11.66 1.32
C SER A 85 -18.85 11.37 0.02
N LEU A 86 -18.65 10.09 -0.28
CA LEU A 86 -17.91 9.62 -1.45
C LEU A 86 -18.76 8.67 -2.27
N ASP A 87 -18.72 8.81 -3.59
CA ASP A 87 -19.30 7.84 -4.50
C ASP A 87 -18.43 6.58 -4.66
N GLY A 88 -18.90 5.58 -5.39
CA GLY A 88 -18.16 4.34 -5.57
C GLY A 88 -16.80 4.51 -6.26
N LYS A 89 -16.68 5.45 -7.20
CA LYS A 89 -15.43 5.71 -7.92
C LYS A 89 -14.44 6.43 -7.02
N GLU A 90 -14.91 7.42 -6.27
CA GLU A 90 -14.07 8.15 -5.31
C GLU A 90 -13.52 7.21 -4.22
N ILE A 91 -14.33 6.25 -3.75
CA ILE A 91 -13.88 5.22 -2.81
C ILE A 91 -12.75 4.38 -3.41
N ASP A 92 -12.89 3.92 -4.65
CA ASP A 92 -11.83 3.18 -5.37
C ASP A 92 -10.56 4.02 -5.52
N GLU A 93 -10.69 5.31 -5.85
CA GLU A 93 -9.54 6.21 -5.94
C GLU A 93 -8.83 6.37 -4.59
N PHE A 94 -9.58 6.58 -3.50
CA PHE A 94 -9.00 6.68 -2.17
C PHE A 94 -8.37 5.37 -1.70
N MET A 95 -8.97 4.21 -2.00
CA MET A 95 -8.35 2.92 -1.71
C MET A 95 -6.98 2.80 -2.37
N LEU A 96 -6.89 3.15 -3.66
CA LEU A 96 -5.61 3.15 -4.38
C LEU A 96 -4.60 4.10 -3.74
N LEU A 97 -5.02 5.31 -3.38
CA LEU A 97 -4.13 6.29 -2.75
C LEU A 97 -3.61 5.81 -1.39
N PHE A 98 -4.47 5.23 -0.55
CA PHE A 98 -4.03 4.65 0.72
C PHE A 98 -3.11 3.45 0.54
N ILE A 99 -3.31 2.63 -0.50
CA ILE A 99 -2.38 1.54 -0.84
C ILE A 99 -1.01 2.11 -1.21
N GLU A 100 -0.96 3.14 -2.06
CA GLU A 100 0.30 3.76 -2.49
C GLU A 100 1.07 4.39 -1.31
N GLU A 101 0.39 5.14 -0.45
CA GLU A 101 1.01 5.71 0.75
C GLU A 101 1.44 4.61 1.73
N GLY A 102 0.64 3.56 1.88
CA GLY A 102 0.98 2.41 2.70
C GLY A 102 2.21 1.64 2.21
N LEU A 103 2.35 1.49 0.89
CA LEU A 103 3.54 0.90 0.27
C LEU A 103 4.78 1.76 0.55
N GLU A 104 4.70 3.08 0.41
CA GLU A 104 5.81 3.99 0.74
C GLU A 104 6.23 3.86 2.21
N ILE A 105 5.28 3.79 3.14
CA ILE A 105 5.56 3.59 4.57
C ILE A 105 6.25 2.24 4.81
N MET A 106 5.77 1.18 4.17
CA MET A 106 6.38 -0.16 4.28
C MET A 106 7.81 -0.19 3.73
N GLU A 107 8.08 0.49 2.61
CA GLU A 107 9.44 0.60 2.05
C GLU A 107 10.39 1.29 3.04
N GLN A 108 9.96 2.39 3.66
CA GLN A 108 10.76 3.12 4.63
C GLN A 108 11.09 2.26 5.86
N GLU A 109 10.12 1.51 6.37
CA GLU A 109 10.32 0.61 7.51
C GLU A 109 11.29 -0.53 7.18
N ILE A 110 11.11 -1.19 6.03
CA ILE A 110 12.02 -2.24 5.55
C ILE A 110 13.43 -1.67 5.42
N SER A 111 13.58 -0.51 4.78
CA SER A 111 14.88 0.13 4.57
C SER A 111 15.55 0.51 5.89
N SER A 112 14.78 0.92 6.89
CA SER A 112 15.28 1.21 8.24
C SER A 112 15.81 -0.05 8.94
N MET A 113 15.09 -1.17 8.83
CA MET A 113 15.52 -2.44 9.42
C MET A 113 16.79 -2.95 8.74
N SER A 114 16.83 -2.91 7.40
CA SER A 114 18.02 -3.29 6.64
C SER A 114 19.24 -2.43 6.96
N ASN A 115 19.06 -1.12 7.20
CA ASN A 115 20.17 -0.25 7.62
C ASN A 115 20.76 -0.63 8.98
N LEU A 116 19.93 -1.06 9.94
CA LEU A 116 20.41 -1.52 11.24
C LEU A 116 21.19 -2.82 11.10
N ASP A 117 20.68 -3.79 10.34
CA ASP A 117 21.37 -5.05 10.07
C ASP A 117 22.69 -4.82 9.31
N ASN A 118 22.67 -3.94 8.31
CA ASN A 118 23.87 -3.51 7.57
C ASN A 118 24.88 -2.81 8.48
N TYR A 119 24.42 -2.00 9.43
CA TYR A 119 25.28 -1.34 10.41
C TYR A 119 25.92 -2.36 11.36
N LEU A 120 25.15 -3.32 11.88
CA LEU A 120 25.67 -4.41 12.71
C LEU A 120 26.69 -5.27 11.96
N LEU A 121 26.43 -5.61 10.69
CA LEU A 121 27.38 -6.31 9.82
C LEU A 121 28.69 -5.52 9.63
N THR A 122 28.60 -4.19 9.50
CA THR A 122 29.77 -3.31 9.39
C THR A 122 30.60 -3.29 10.68
N LEU A 123 29.96 -3.34 11.84
CA LEU A 123 30.65 -3.42 13.13
C LEU A 123 31.32 -4.79 13.33
N ALA A 124 30.62 -5.88 13.02
CA ALA A 124 31.15 -7.24 13.15
C ALA A 124 32.33 -7.51 12.20
N SER A 125 32.30 -6.94 10.99
CA SER A 125 33.39 -7.07 10.00
C SER A 125 34.63 -6.23 10.29
N LYS A 126 34.57 -5.26 11.21
CA LYS A 126 35.71 -4.42 11.62
C LYS A 126 36.63 -5.06 12.67
N HIS A 127 36.32 -6.26 13.17
CA HIS A 127 37.24 -7.03 14.00
C HIS A 127 38.20 -7.87 13.15
N LYS A 128 39.27 -7.25 12.65
CA LYS A 128 40.51 -7.93 12.22
C LYS A 128 41.73 -7.11 12.65
#